data_AF-A0A9D6QQ64-F1
#
_entry.id   AF-A0A9D6QQ64-F1
#
_cell.length_a   1.000
_cell.length_b   1.000
_cell.length_c   1.000
_cell.angle_alpha   90.00
_cell.angle_beta   90.00
_cell.angle_gamma   90.00
#
_symmetry.space_group_name_H-M   'P 1'
#
loop_
_entity.id
_entity.type
_entity.pdbx_description
1 polymer ?
#
loop_
_entity_poly.entity_id
_entity_poly.type
_entity_poly.pdbx_seq_one_letter_code
_entity_poly.pdbx_strand_id
1 'polypeptide(L)'
;MFQKRKKFQEETTPEQRLADRWAQQVFFITRKFPQAKRQIATIEKEFTPKRKAGEFEPTEEALQELTNLYADLQSQGPALSI
;
A
#
# COMPACT_ATOMS: atom_id res chain seq x y z
N MET A 1 -5.66 15.49 40.20
CA MET A 1 -4.34 15.18 39.61
C MET A 1 -4.39 13.78 38.99
N PHE A 2 -3.51 13.47 38.03
CA PHE A 2 -3.41 12.23 37.22
C PHE A 2 -4.15 12.21 35.88
N GLN A 3 -3.51 12.75 34.84
CA GLN A 3 -3.70 12.30 33.46
C GLN A 3 -2.70 11.15 33.20
N LYS A 4 -3.13 9.91 33.36
CA LYS A 4 -2.42 8.76 32.76
C LYS A 4 -3.02 8.50 31.39
N ARG A 5 -2.40 9.01 30.34
CA ARG A 5 -2.53 8.46 28.99
C ARG A 5 -1.19 7.84 28.60
N LYS A 6 -0.93 6.63 29.10
CA LYS A 6 0.06 5.75 28.47
C LYS A 6 -0.57 5.25 27.18
N LYS A 7 -0.31 5.95 26.07
CA LYS A 7 -0.44 5.32 24.75
C LYS A 7 0.60 4.21 24.73
N PHE A 8 0.13 2.97 24.72
CA PHE A 8 0.90 1.80 24.30
C PHE A 8 1.52 2.16 22.94
N GLN A 9 2.78 2.57 22.91
CA GLN A 9 3.60 2.56 21.70
C GLN A 9 4.13 1.14 21.63
N GLU A 10 3.29 0.22 21.16
CA GLU A 10 3.78 -1.06 20.67
C GLU A 10 4.68 -0.77 19.48
N GLU A 11 5.91 -1.27 19.59
CA GLU A 11 7.00 -1.17 18.64
C GLU A 11 6.63 -1.86 17.32
N THR A 12 5.78 -1.22 16.51
CA THR A 12 5.69 -1.57 15.09
C THR A 12 6.99 -1.10 14.46
N THR A 13 7.88 -2.07 14.17
CA THR A 13 9.13 -1.78 13.48
C THR A 13 8.83 -0.95 12.22
N PRO A 14 9.70 -0.03 11.79
CA PRO A 14 9.48 0.76 10.58
C PRO A 14 9.06 -0.10 9.38
N GLU A 15 9.58 -1.33 9.27
CA GLU A 15 9.17 -2.28 8.22
C GLU A 15 7.71 -2.75 8.35
N GLN A 16 7.23 -3.05 9.56
CA GLN A 16 5.82 -3.42 9.77
C GLN A 16 4.87 -2.28 9.41
N ARG A 17 5.25 -1.03 9.68
CA ARG A 17 4.44 0.15 9.28
C ARG A 17 4.33 0.29 7.77
N LEU A 18 5.38 -0.05 7.02
CA LEU A 18 5.33 -0.07 5.55
C LEU A 18 4.43 -1.20 5.05
N ALA A 19 4.53 -2.39 5.65
CA ALA A 19 3.67 -3.53 5.33
C ALA A 19 2.19 -3.26 5.59
N ASP A 20 1.86 -2.64 6.72
CA ASP A 20 0.49 -2.27 7.05
C ASP A 20 -0.07 -1.22 6.09
N ARG A 21 0.72 -0.19 5.77
CA ARG A 21 0.33 0.86 4.81
C ARG A 21 0.12 0.26 3.42
N TRP A 22 1.00 -0.64 3.00
CA TRP A 22 0.89 -1.34 1.73
C TRP A 22 -0.42 -2.14 1.67
N ALA A 23 -0.66 -3.00 2.65
CA ALA A 23 -1.87 -3.83 2.70
C ALA A 23 -3.15 -2.97 2.71
N GLN A 24 -3.14 -1.86 3.47
CA GLN A 24 -4.23 -0.91 3.48
C GLN A 24 -4.46 -0.27 2.10
N GLN A 25 -3.41 0.26 1.46
CA GLN A 25 -3.53 0.89 0.14
C GLN A 25 -3.99 -0.11 -0.92
N VAL A 26 -3.40 -1.31 -0.98
CA VAL A 26 -3.84 -2.37 -1.88
C VAL A 26 -5.32 -2.71 -1.65
N PHE A 27 -5.74 -2.87 -0.40
CA PHE A 27 -7.14 -3.11 -0.08
C PHE A 27 -8.05 -1.98 -0.56
N PHE A 28 -7.69 -0.72 -0.31
CA PHE A 28 -8.49 0.44 -0.75
C PHE A 28 -8.56 0.56 -2.27
N ILE A 29 -7.42 0.41 -2.96
CA ILE A 29 -7.32 0.53 -4.41
C ILE A 29 -8.10 -0.61 -5.08
N THR A 30 -7.87 -1.86 -4.69
CA THR A 30 -8.56 -3.02 -5.29
C THR A 30 -10.07 -3.03 -5.04
N ARG A 31 -10.51 -2.45 -3.92
CA ARG A 31 -11.94 -2.28 -3.61
C ARG A 31 -12.61 -1.20 -4.47
N LYS A 32 -11.91 -0.09 -4.75
CA LYS A 32 -12.43 1.02 -5.58
C LYS A 32 -12.25 0.78 -7.08
N PHE A 33 -11.17 0.13 -7.45
CA PHE A 33 -10.72 -0.08 -8.82
C PHE A 33 -10.33 -1.56 -9.01
N PRO A 34 -11.29 -2.46 -9.24
CA PRO A 34 -11.01 -3.88 -9.44
C PRO A 34 -10.01 -4.16 -10.58
N GLN A 35 -9.96 -3.29 -11.59
CA GLN A 35 -8.99 -3.37 -12.70
C GLN A 35 -7.53 -3.20 -12.24
N ALA A 36 -7.31 -2.50 -11.13
CA ALA A 36 -5.98 -2.24 -10.59
C ALA A 36 -5.29 -3.49 -10.04
N LYS A 37 -6.03 -4.59 -9.80
CA LYS A 37 -5.48 -5.85 -9.26
C LYS A 37 -4.29 -6.37 -10.08
N ARG A 38 -4.36 -6.27 -11.41
CA ARG A 38 -3.26 -6.69 -12.29
C ARG A 38 -2.04 -5.78 -12.12
N GLN A 39 -2.25 -4.47 -12.06
CA GLN A 39 -1.19 -3.49 -11.91
C GLN A 39 -0.50 -3.61 -10.54
N ILE A 40 -1.28 -3.77 -9.46
CA ILE A 40 -0.75 -4.01 -8.12
C ILE A 40 0.12 -5.27 -8.08
N ALA A 41 -0.33 -6.38 -8.68
CA ALA A 41 0.47 -7.60 -8.75
C ALA A 41 1.78 -7.43 -9.54
N THR A 42 1.81 -6.52 -10.52
CA THR A 42 3.05 -6.14 -11.22
C THR A 42 3.98 -5.36 -10.29
N ILE A 43 3.46 -4.34 -9.58
CA ILE A 43 4.23 -3.57 -8.59
C ILE A 43 4.78 -4.51 -7.51
N GLU A 44 3.97 -5.45 -7.00
CA GLU A 44 4.45 -6.48 -6.06
C GLU A 44 5.64 -7.24 -6.63
N LYS A 45 5.58 -7.73 -7.87
CA LYS A 45 6.67 -8.51 -8.46
C LYS A 45 7.91 -7.68 -8.76
N GLU A 46 7.73 -6.45 -9.20
CA GLU A 46 8.81 -5.56 -9.63
C GLU A 46 9.60 -5.03 -8.43
N PHE A 47 8.90 -4.62 -7.38
CA PHE A 47 9.49 -4.05 -6.17
C PHE A 47 9.70 -5.07 -5.04
N THR A 48 9.43 -6.37 -5.28
CA THR A 48 9.89 -7.47 -4.42
C THR A 48 10.84 -8.44 -5.13
N PRO A 49 12.01 -7.97 -5.59
CA PRO A 49 12.98 -8.83 -6.29
C PRO A 49 13.61 -9.89 -5.37
N LYS A 50 13.48 -9.74 -4.04
CA LYS A 50 14.05 -10.66 -3.05
C LYS A 50 12.96 -11.34 -2.23
N ARG A 51 12.29 -12.35 -2.79
CA ARG A 51 11.68 -13.40 -1.96
C ARG A 51 12.78 -14.25 -1.32
N LYS A 52 13.56 -13.69 -0.39
CA LYS A 52 14.32 -14.52 0.55
C LYS A 52 13.37 -14.86 1.70
N ALA A 53 13.02 -16.14 1.79
CA ALA A 53 12.43 -16.75 2.99
C ALA A 53 11.13 -16.12 3.53
N GLY A 54 10.07 -16.05 2.71
CA GLY A 54 8.70 -15.96 3.24
C GLY A 54 8.27 -14.61 3.84
N GLU A 55 9.15 -13.62 3.93
CA GLU A 55 8.81 -12.26 4.36
C GLU A 55 8.61 -11.35 3.15
N PHE A 56 7.46 -10.69 3.13
CA PHE A 56 7.16 -9.63 2.19
C PHE A 56 7.61 -8.30 2.80
N GLU A 57 8.68 -7.74 2.25
CA GLU A 57 9.17 -6.39 2.61
C GLU A 57 8.75 -5.40 1.51
N PRO A 58 7.63 -4.67 1.67
CA PRO A 58 7.29 -3.61 0.74
C PRO A 58 8.26 -2.45 0.91
N THR A 59 8.79 -1.98 -0.21
CA THR A 59 9.68 -0.82 -0.24
C THR A 59 8.86 0.48 -0.28
N GLU A 60 9.50 1.59 0.09
CA GLU A 60 8.91 2.92 -0.05
C GLU A 60 8.57 3.24 -1.52
N GLU A 61 9.38 2.75 -2.46
CA GLU A 61 9.13 2.86 -3.91
C GLU A 61 7.85 2.14 -4.31
N ALA A 62 7.61 0.93 -3.80
CA ALA A 62 6.39 0.19 -4.07
C ALA A 62 5.15 0.96 -3.57
N LEU A 63 5.23 1.55 -2.37
CA LEU A 63 4.16 2.40 -1.83
C LEU A 63 3.93 3.67 -2.66
N GLN A 64 5.01 4.27 -3.17
CA GLN A 64 4.91 5.42 -4.06
C GLN A 64 4.22 5.02 -5.37
N GLU A 65 4.54 3.85 -5.93
CA GLU A 65 3.88 3.32 -7.13
C GLU A 65 2.41 2.99 -6.90
N LEU A 66 2.02 2.44 -5.74
CA LEU A 66 0.61 2.27 -5.39
C LEU A 66 -0.12 3.61 -5.29
N THR A 67 0.56 4.63 -4.74
CA THR A 67 0.01 5.98 -4.61
C THR A 67 -0.16 6.63 -5.98
N ASN A 68 0.82 6.47 -6.88
CA ASN A 68 0.77 6.93 -8.27
C ASN A 68 -0.35 6.21 -9.03
N LEU A 69 -0.46 4.89 -8.89
CA LEU A 69 -1.51 4.07 -9.48
C LEU A 69 -2.89 4.52 -9.00
N TYR A 70 -3.07 4.77 -7.70
CA TYR A 70 -4.33 5.27 -7.18
C TYR A 70 -4.69 6.64 -7.75
N ALA A 71 -3.72 7.56 -7.82
CA ALA A 71 -3.94 8.89 -8.39
C ALA A 71 -4.30 8.83 -9.88
N ASP A 72 -3.62 7.96 -10.64
CA ASP A 72 -3.90 7.73 -12.05
C ASP A 72 -5.31 7.15 -12.25
N LEU A 73 -5.67 6.09 -11.52
CA LEU A 73 -7.01 5.49 -11.58
C LEU A 73 -8.12 6.47 -11.14
N GLN A 74 -7.82 7.35 -10.19
CA GLN A 74 -8.74 8.41 -9.79
C GLN A 74 -8.86 9.50 -10.88
N SER A 75 -7.77 9.84 -11.54
CA SER A 75 -7.72 10.80 -12.66
C SER A 75 -8.33 10.24 -13.95
N GLN A 76 -8.41 8.92 -14.10
CA GLN A 76 -9.05 8.29 -15.25
C GLN A 76 -10.57 8.55 -15.31
N GLY A 77 -11.21 9.00 -14.22
CA GLY A 77 -12.65 9.28 -14.15
C GLY A 77 -13.53 8.09 -14.60
N PRO A 78 -14.87 8.19 -14.58
CA PRO A 78 -15.61 7.51 -15.62
C PRO A 78 -15.14 8.13 -16.94
N ALA A 79 -14.64 7.33 -17.88
CA ALA A 79 -14.35 7.82 -19.22
C ALA A 79 -15.64 8.43 -19.80
N LEU A 80 -15.81 9.75 -19.62
CA LEU A 80 -16.79 10.52 -20.37
C LEU A 80 -16.20 10.62 -21.76
N SER A 81 -16.50 9.60 -22.56
CA SER A 81 -16.30 9.59 -24.00
C SER A 81 -16.91 10.87 -24.56
N ILE A 82 -16.05 11.79 -24.98
CA ILE A 82 -16.40 12.90 -25.88
C ILE A 82 -16.25 12.38 -27.30
#